data_AF-A0A4Z0R0P4-F1
#
_entry.id   AF-A0A4Z0R0P4-F1
#
_cell.length_a   1.000
_cell.length_b   1.000
_cell.length_c   1.000
_cell.angle_alpha   90.00
_cell.angle_beta   90.00
_cell.angle_gamma   90.00
#
_symmetry.space_group_name_H-M   'P 1'
#
loop_
_entity.id
_entity.type
_entity.pdbx_description
1 polymer ?
#
loop_
_entity_poly.entity_id
_entity_poly.type
_entity_poly.pdbx_seq_one_letter_code
_entity_poly.pdbx_strand_id
1 'polypeptide(L)'
;METTALILAIILFIAGLLGTILPILPGAILIYGGMLLYGFMTEFASLDVNFFLLQALVLALIFSVDFLASAVGTQRFNGSKQAATGAIIGTILGLLFLGPLGLLIGPFLGAVGAELLRGVKIKQAMLVGFGTLVGILGGTVLKLCAGVLMIVYFFMRI
;
A
#
# COMPACT_ATOMS: atom_id res chain seq x y z
N MET A 1 -20.81 3.30 -25.43
CA MET A 1 -19.36 3.44 -25.19
C MET A 1 -19.08 3.69 -23.72
N GLU A 2 -19.90 4.49 -23.03
CA GLU A 2 -19.80 4.77 -21.59
C GLU A 2 -19.84 3.51 -20.70
N THR A 3 -20.73 2.56 -20.97
CA THR A 3 -20.85 1.32 -20.18
C THR A 3 -19.57 0.47 -20.25
N THR A 4 -18.95 0.39 -21.43
CA THR A 4 -17.70 -0.36 -21.63
C THR A 4 -16.54 0.30 -20.87
N ALA A 5 -16.46 1.63 -20.92
CA ALA A 5 -15.47 2.40 -20.17
C ALA A 5 -15.61 2.18 -18.65
N LEU A 6 -16.85 2.17 -18.14
CA LEU A 6 -17.15 1.94 -16.74
C LEU A 6 -16.74 0.53 -16.29
N ILE A 7 -17.03 -0.50 -17.10
CA ILE A 7 -16.62 -1.88 -16.80
C ILE A 7 -15.09 -1.99 -16.70
N LEU A 8 -14.36 -1.41 -17.66
CA LEU A 8 -12.90 -1.41 -17.65
C LEU A 8 -12.33 -0.67 -16.43
N ALA A 9 -12.89 0.48 -16.08
CA ALA A 9 -12.51 1.24 -14.90
C ALA A 9 -12.74 0.44 -13.62
N ILE A 10 -13.89 -0.24 -13.48
CA ILE A 10 -14.19 -1.09 -12.32
C ILE A 10 -13.20 -2.25 -12.20
N ILE A 11 -12.83 -2.90 -13.31
CA ILE A 11 -11.82 -3.95 -13.29
C ILE A 11 -10.48 -3.41 -12.78
N LEU A 12 -10.08 -2.21 -13.25
CA LEU A 12 -8.87 -1.52 -12.79
C LEU A 12 -8.95 -1.13 -11.32
N PHE A 13 -10.11 -0.69 -10.83
CA PHE A 13 -10.32 -0.35 -9.41
C PHE A 13 -10.22 -1.57 -8.51
N ILE A 14 -10.83 -2.69 -8.89
CA ILE A 14 -10.73 -3.96 -8.15
C ILE A 14 -9.28 -4.43 -8.15
N ALA A 15 -8.62 -4.43 -9.31
CA ALA A 15 -7.21 -4.78 -9.41
C ALA A 15 -6.31 -3.85 -8.58
N GLY A 16 -6.61 -2.56 -8.52
CA GLY A 16 -5.89 -1.58 -7.72
C GLY A 16 -6.09 -1.76 -6.21
N LEU A 17 -7.32 -2.06 -5.76
CA LEU A 17 -7.58 -2.39 -4.35
C LEU A 17 -6.86 -3.68 -3.95
N LEU A 18 -6.93 -4.71 -4.80
CA LEU A 18 -6.19 -5.96 -4.60
C LEU A 18 -4.67 -5.73 -4.60
N GLY A 19 -4.16 -4.90 -5.50
CA GLY A 19 -2.74 -4.51 -5.55
C GLY A 19 -2.27 -3.67 -4.37
N THR A 20 -3.20 -3.00 -3.66
CA THR A 20 -2.86 -2.30 -2.41
C THR A 20 -2.63 -3.30 -1.27
N ILE A 21 -3.34 -4.43 -1.28
CA ILE A 21 -3.18 -5.52 -0.30
C ILE A 21 -2.01 -6.43 -0.67
N LEU A 22 -1.90 -6.77 -1.96
CA LEU A 22 -0.84 -7.56 -2.55
C LEU A 22 0.14 -6.58 -3.22
N PRO A 23 1.26 -6.20 -2.58
CA PRO A 23 2.26 -5.23 -3.07
C PRO A 23 3.09 -5.75 -4.26
N ILE A 24 2.43 -6.47 -5.16
CA ILE A 24 2.90 -6.85 -6.48
C ILE A 24 2.68 -5.68 -7.45
N LEU A 25 1.62 -4.87 -7.23
CA LEU A 25 1.27 -3.75 -8.10
C LEU A 25 1.00 -2.46 -7.31
N PRO A 26 1.41 -1.29 -7.81
CA PRO A 26 1.07 -0.01 -7.20
C PRO A 26 -0.44 0.25 -7.34
N GLY A 27 -1.21 -0.15 -6.33
CA GLY A 27 -2.67 -0.14 -6.37
C GLY A 27 -3.30 1.21 -6.68
N ALA A 28 -2.74 2.30 -6.12
CA ALA A 28 -3.21 3.65 -6.39
C ALA A 28 -2.99 4.10 -7.85
N ILE A 29 -1.92 3.62 -8.52
CA ILE A 29 -1.69 3.89 -9.95
C ILE A 29 -2.77 3.19 -10.79
N LEU A 30 -3.13 1.95 -10.46
CA LEU A 30 -4.19 1.22 -11.16
C LEU A 30 -5.55 1.93 -11.02
N ILE A 31 -5.87 2.40 -9.81
CA ILE A 31 -7.09 3.18 -9.55
C ILE A 31 -7.08 4.46 -10.40
N TYR A 32 -6.02 5.25 -10.34
CA TYR A 32 -5.91 6.48 -11.14
C TYR A 32 -5.94 6.22 -12.65
N GLY A 33 -5.28 5.16 -13.11
CA GLY A 33 -5.27 4.71 -14.50
C GLY A 33 -6.66 4.30 -15.00
N GLY A 34 -7.47 3.67 -14.15
CA GLY A 34 -8.88 3.37 -14.45
C GLY A 34 -9.72 4.63 -14.67
N MET A 35 -9.47 5.69 -13.88
CA MET A 35 -10.14 6.97 -14.05
C MET A 35 -9.72 7.69 -15.32
N LEU A 36 -8.42 7.67 -15.65
CA LEU A 36 -7.91 8.22 -16.90
C LEU A 36 -8.49 7.49 -18.11
N LEU A 37 -8.49 6.16 -18.07
CA LEU A 37 -9.05 5.34 -19.15
C LEU A 37 -10.54 5.63 -19.35
N TYR A 38 -11.31 5.77 -18.26
CA TYR A 38 -12.69 6.21 -18.34
C TYR A 38 -12.81 7.58 -19.00
N GLY A 39 -12.06 8.58 -18.53
CA GLY A 39 -12.08 9.94 -19.05
C GLY A 39 -11.73 10.01 -20.54
N PHE A 40 -10.72 9.26 -21.00
CA PHE A 40 -10.37 9.19 -22.42
C PHE A 40 -11.49 8.57 -23.27
N MET A 41 -12.16 7.54 -22.78
CA MET A 41 -13.23 6.86 -23.52
C MET A 41 -14.57 7.62 -23.51
N THR A 42 -14.75 8.56 -22.59
CA THR A 42 -15.93 9.44 -22.49
C THR A 42 -15.64 10.88 -22.91
N GLU A 43 -14.49 11.12 -23.56
CA GLU A 43 -14.05 12.44 -24.03
C GLU A 43 -14.06 13.52 -22.93
N PHE A 44 -13.80 13.11 -21.69
CA PHE A 44 -13.81 13.96 -20.49
C PHE A 44 -15.15 14.68 -20.24
N ALA A 45 -16.27 14.12 -20.71
CA ALA A 45 -17.60 14.74 -20.58
C ALA A 45 -18.02 14.99 -19.12
N SER A 46 -17.65 14.09 -18.19
CA SER A 46 -18.06 14.15 -16.78
C SER A 46 -16.93 14.52 -15.82
N LEU A 47 -15.67 14.37 -16.25
CA LEU A 47 -14.48 14.48 -15.40
C LEU A 47 -13.61 15.67 -15.81
N ASP A 48 -13.68 16.76 -15.06
CA ASP A 48 -12.89 17.96 -15.31
C ASP A 48 -11.42 17.81 -14.93
N VAL A 49 -10.58 18.73 -15.43
CA VAL A 49 -9.15 18.82 -15.09
C VAL A 49 -8.91 18.90 -13.58
N ASN A 50 -9.79 19.59 -12.84
CA ASN A 50 -9.71 19.71 -11.38
C ASN A 50 -9.86 18.35 -10.67
N PHE A 51 -10.69 17.46 -11.21
CA PHE A 51 -10.85 16.10 -10.68
C PHE A 51 -9.51 15.35 -10.79
N PHE A 52 -8.88 15.37 -11.96
CA PHE A 52 -7.60 14.68 -12.18
C PHE A 52 -6.45 15.25 -11.37
N LEU A 53 -6.40 16.58 -11.17
CA LEU A 53 -5.43 17.24 -10.29
C LEU A 53 -5.59 16.79 -8.83
N LEU A 54 -6.82 16.75 -8.31
CA LEU A 54 -7.10 16.29 -6.96
C LEU A 54 -6.71 14.81 -6.80
N GLN A 55 -7.09 13.97 -7.74
CA GLN A 55 -6.77 12.53 -7.71
C GLN A 55 -5.25 12.28 -7.83
N ALA A 56 -4.53 13.08 -8.63
CA ALA A 56 -3.07 13.04 -8.72
C ALA A 56 -2.40 13.49 -7.41
N LEU A 57 -2.96 14.47 -6.71
CA LEU A 57 -2.48 14.88 -5.39
C LEU A 57 -2.64 13.75 -4.36
N VAL A 58 -3.81 13.08 -4.34
CA VAL A 58 -4.04 11.92 -3.47
C VAL A 58 -3.09 10.77 -3.81
N LEU A 59 -2.85 10.51 -5.09
CA LEU A 59 -1.86 9.53 -5.55
C LEU A 59 -0.46 9.85 -5.00
N ALA A 60 -0.01 11.11 -5.11
CA ALA A 60 1.28 11.55 -4.59
C ALA A 60 1.37 11.45 -3.05
N LEU A 61 0.27 11.73 -2.34
CA LEU A 61 0.19 11.54 -0.89
C LEU A 61 0.31 10.05 -0.51
N ILE A 62 -0.35 9.15 -1.25
CA ILE A 62 -0.22 7.71 -1.04
C ILE A 62 1.24 7.26 -1.19
N PHE A 63 1.95 7.71 -2.22
CA PHE A 63 3.38 7.42 -2.37
C PHE A 63 4.22 7.97 -1.21
N SER A 64 3.84 9.12 -0.67
CA SER A 64 4.52 9.72 0.49
C SER A 64 4.27 8.91 1.78
N VAL A 65 3.07 8.32 1.92
CA VAL A 65 2.73 7.44 3.05
C VAL A 65 3.61 6.19 3.06
N ASP A 66 4.06 5.69 1.91
CA ASP A 66 4.94 4.50 1.85
C ASP A 66 6.28 4.75 2.55
N PHE A 67 6.84 5.94 2.37
CA PHE A 67 8.06 6.36 3.03
C PHE A 67 7.84 6.62 4.53
N LEU A 68 6.76 7.31 4.88
CA LEU A 68 6.46 7.67 6.27
C LEU A 68 6.06 6.46 7.12
N ALA A 69 5.23 5.55 6.61
CA ALA A 69 4.79 4.35 7.33
C ALA A 69 5.98 3.44 7.67
N SER A 70 6.92 3.29 6.74
CA SER A 70 8.16 2.52 6.95
C SER A 70 9.08 3.16 8.01
N ALA A 71 9.19 4.49 8.00
CA ALA A 71 10.00 5.22 8.97
C ALA A 71 9.37 5.26 10.37
N VAL A 72 8.05 5.44 10.46
CA VAL A 72 7.32 5.58 11.73
C VAL A 72 7.08 4.23 12.39
N GLY A 73 6.75 3.18 11.64
CA GLY A 73 6.46 1.85 12.18
C GLY A 73 7.66 1.23 12.91
N THR A 74 8.87 1.43 12.39
CA THR A 74 10.12 0.91 12.97
C THR A 74 10.58 1.72 14.19
N GLN A 75 10.41 3.05 14.16
CA GLN A 75 10.82 3.92 15.27
C GLN A 75 9.92 3.83 16.49
N ARG A 76 8.62 3.55 16.31
CA ARG A 76 7.63 3.58 17.41
C ARG A 76 7.83 2.49 18.46
N PHE A 77 8.56 1.43 18.16
CA PHE A 77 8.85 0.32 19.07
C PHE A 77 10.35 0.19 19.44
N ASN A 78 11.12 1.27 19.30
CA ASN A 78 12.58 1.27 19.50
C ASN A 78 13.31 0.24 18.61
N GLY A 79 12.78 -0.03 17.42
CA GLY A 79 13.43 -0.93 16.46
C GLY A 79 14.73 -0.33 15.96
N SER A 80 15.78 -1.14 15.88
CA SER A 80 17.04 -0.71 15.30
C SER A 80 16.93 -0.54 13.78
N LYS A 81 17.88 0.19 13.18
CA LYS A 81 18.01 0.25 11.72
C LYS A 81 18.17 -1.15 11.10
N GLN A 82 18.78 -2.09 11.83
CA GLN A 82 18.93 -3.47 11.39
C GLN A 82 17.61 -4.25 11.43
N ALA A 83 16.70 -3.95 12.35
CA ALA A 83 15.34 -4.49 12.33
C ALA A 83 14.55 -4.03 11.11
N ALA A 84 14.70 -2.76 10.71
CA ALA A 84 14.08 -2.23 9.50
C ALA A 84 14.59 -2.95 8.24
N THR A 85 15.92 -3.10 8.12
CA THR A 85 16.51 -3.86 7.00
C THR A 85 16.14 -5.35 7.05
N GLY A 86 16.11 -5.94 8.24
CA GLY A 86 15.68 -7.32 8.45
C GLY A 86 14.23 -7.54 8.06
N ALA A 87 13.34 -6.59 8.35
CA ALA A 87 11.95 -6.62 7.90
C ALA A 87 11.81 -6.58 6.38
N ILE A 88 12.58 -5.71 5.71
CA ILE A 88 12.57 -5.61 4.24
C ILE A 88 13.03 -6.93 3.61
N ILE A 89 14.16 -7.47 4.06
CA ILE A 89 14.68 -8.75 3.57
C ILE A 89 13.69 -9.88 3.88
N GLY A 90 13.14 -9.90 5.09
CA GLY A 90 12.14 -10.85 5.53
C GLY A 90 10.87 -10.78 4.67
N THR A 91 10.45 -9.59 4.23
CA THR A 91 9.31 -9.42 3.31
C THR A 91 9.59 -10.02 1.95
N ILE A 92 10.78 -9.77 1.39
CA ILE A 92 11.17 -10.30 0.08
C ILE A 92 11.27 -11.84 0.13
N LEU A 93 11.97 -12.38 1.12
CA LEU A 93 12.11 -13.83 1.29
C LEU A 93 10.77 -14.48 1.64
N GLY A 94 10.00 -13.86 2.54
CA GLY A 94 8.66 -14.31 2.90
C GLY A 94 7.76 -14.41 1.66
N LEU A 95 7.73 -13.38 0.82
CA LEU A 95 6.97 -13.39 -0.43
C LEU A 95 7.40 -14.51 -1.37
N LEU A 96 8.71 -14.76 -1.48
CA LEU A 96 9.27 -15.79 -2.37
C LEU A 96 8.92 -17.21 -1.92
N PHE A 97 8.97 -17.51 -0.61
CA PHE A 97 8.78 -18.87 -0.07
C PHE A 97 7.35 -19.17 0.38
N LEU A 98 6.64 -18.19 0.94
CA LEU A 98 5.31 -18.35 1.56
C LEU A 98 4.21 -17.63 0.77
N GLY A 99 4.55 -16.98 -0.34
CA GLY A 99 3.60 -16.25 -1.18
C GLY A 99 2.92 -15.11 -0.40
N PRO A 100 1.59 -14.92 -0.55
CA PRO A 100 0.85 -13.83 0.10
C PRO A 100 0.94 -13.83 1.64
N LEU A 101 1.05 -15.00 2.28
CA LEU A 101 1.18 -15.09 3.73
C LEU A 101 2.55 -14.58 4.23
N GLY A 102 3.56 -14.67 3.37
CA GLY A 102 4.90 -14.18 3.62
C GLY A 102 5.01 -12.66 3.79
N LEU A 103 4.00 -11.91 3.34
CA LEU A 103 3.95 -10.46 3.50
C LEU A 103 3.67 -9.98 4.93
N LEU A 104 2.97 -10.78 5.72
CA LEU A 104 2.84 -10.54 7.15
C LEU A 104 3.96 -11.23 7.91
N ILE A 105 4.15 -12.53 7.65
CA ILE A 105 5.03 -13.37 8.46
C ILE A 105 6.51 -13.00 8.23
N GLY A 106 6.88 -12.71 6.98
CA GLY A 106 8.24 -12.37 6.57
C GLY A 106 8.83 -11.16 7.31
N PRO A 107 8.23 -9.96 7.24
CA PRO A 107 8.74 -8.79 7.93
C PRO A 107 8.78 -8.95 9.45
N PHE A 108 7.78 -9.64 10.03
CA PHE A 108 7.78 -9.94 11.46
C PHE A 108 8.99 -10.79 11.86
N LEU A 109 9.18 -11.94 11.21
CA LEU A 109 10.29 -12.84 11.50
C LEU A 109 11.66 -12.21 11.18
N GLY A 110 11.74 -11.46 10.08
CA GLY A 110 12.96 -10.74 9.69
C GLY A 110 13.37 -9.67 10.69
N ALA A 111 12.42 -8.89 11.19
CA ALA A 111 12.67 -7.88 12.24
C ALA A 111 13.08 -8.53 13.57
N VAL A 112 12.36 -9.57 14.00
CA VAL A 112 12.67 -10.31 15.23
C VAL A 112 14.05 -10.95 15.14
N GLY A 113 14.35 -11.64 14.02
CA GLY A 113 15.64 -12.29 13.80
C GLY A 113 16.80 -11.30 13.82
N ALA A 114 16.65 -10.15 13.17
CA ALA A 114 17.67 -9.09 13.17
C ALA A 114 17.93 -8.53 14.58
N GLU A 115 16.90 -8.32 15.40
CA GLU A 115 17.08 -7.89 16.79
C GLU A 115 17.71 -8.97 17.69
N LEU A 116 17.34 -10.24 17.49
CA LEU A 116 17.96 -11.34 18.23
C LEU A 116 19.45 -11.47 17.93
N LEU A 117 19.86 -11.29 16.67
CA LEU A 117 21.28 -11.30 16.26
C LEU A 117 22.08 -10.14 16.87
N ARG A 118 21.42 -9.03 17.23
CA ARG A 118 22.04 -7.92 18.00
C ARG A 118 22.20 -8.22 19.49
N GLY A 119 21.69 -9.36 19.97
CA GLY A 119 21.66 -9.68 21.39
C GLY A 119 20.54 -8.97 22.15
N VAL A 120 19.52 -8.44 21.46
CA VAL A 120 18.34 -7.89 22.13
C VAL A 120 17.50 -9.02 22.72
N LYS A 121 16.97 -8.80 23.92
CA LYS A 121 16.15 -9.78 24.64
C LYS A 121 14.95 -10.20 23.79
N ILE A 122 14.62 -11.50 23.79
CA ILE A 122 13.50 -12.08 23.01
C ILE A 122 12.21 -11.29 23.18
N LYS A 123 11.86 -10.90 24.42
CA LYS A 123 10.66 -10.11 24.70
C LYS A 123 10.64 -8.79 23.92
N GLN A 124 11.77 -8.07 23.88
CA GLN A 124 11.88 -6.80 23.16
C GLN A 124 11.90 -7.03 21.64
N ALA A 125 12.59 -8.06 21.16
CA ALA A 125 12.60 -8.40 19.73
C ALA A 125 11.19 -8.70 19.19
N MET A 126 10.39 -9.46 19.95
CA MET A 126 8.98 -9.72 19.62
C MET A 126 8.14 -8.45 19.55
N LEU A 127 8.35 -7.50 20.46
CA LEU A 127 7.70 -6.18 20.45
C LEU A 127 8.06 -5.38 19.20
N VAL A 128 9.32 -5.38 18.78
CA VAL A 128 9.79 -4.73 17.54
C VAL A 128 9.17 -5.40 16.31
N GLY A 129 9.12 -6.73 16.28
CA GLY A 129 8.41 -7.48 15.24
C GLY A 129 6.94 -7.09 15.14
N PHE A 130 6.24 -7.01 16.27
CA PHE A 130 4.85 -6.59 16.31
C PHE A 130 4.69 -5.14 15.84
N GLY A 131 5.63 -4.26 16.19
CA GLY A 131 5.67 -2.89 15.70
C GLY A 131 5.81 -2.78 14.19
N THR A 132 6.61 -3.67 13.60
CA THR A 132 6.78 -3.78 12.15
C THR A 132 5.47 -4.20 11.48
N LEU A 133 4.77 -5.19 12.03
CA LEU A 133 3.43 -5.60 11.54
C LEU A 133 2.42 -4.46 11.62
N VAL A 134 2.36 -3.76 12.75
CA VAL A 134 1.47 -2.62 12.95
C VAL A 134 1.80 -1.49 11.97
N GLY A 135 3.09 -1.24 11.70
CA GLY A 135 3.53 -0.26 10.71
C GLY A 135 3.08 -0.59 9.30
N ILE A 136 3.28 -1.84 8.86
CA ILE A 136 2.88 -2.32 7.53
C ILE A 136 1.35 -2.28 7.40
N LEU A 137 0.63 -2.87 8.36
CA LEU A 137 -0.84 -2.89 8.34
C LEU A 137 -1.42 -1.48 8.40
N GLY A 138 -0.88 -0.61 9.26
CA GLY A 138 -1.32 0.78 9.35
C GLY A 138 -1.11 1.55 8.04
N GLY A 139 0.06 1.36 7.39
CA GLY A 139 0.32 1.89 6.06
C GLY A 139 -0.68 1.38 5.03
N THR A 140 -0.89 0.06 4.97
CA THR A 140 -1.85 -0.56 4.04
C THR A 140 -3.28 -0.06 4.26
N VAL A 141 -3.73 0.07 5.50
CA VAL A 141 -5.07 0.60 5.83
C VAL A 141 -5.21 2.03 5.35
N LEU A 142 -4.22 2.91 5.60
CA LEU A 142 -4.25 4.29 5.11
C LEU A 142 -4.34 4.34 3.58
N LYS A 143 -3.55 3.52 2.88
CA LYS A 143 -3.61 3.43 1.41
C LYS A 143 -4.94 2.93 0.91
N LEU A 144 -5.52 1.91 1.56
CA LEU A 144 -6.84 1.38 1.21
C LEU A 144 -7.93 2.43 1.42
N CYS A 145 -7.94 3.13 2.55
CA CYS A 145 -8.88 4.22 2.80
C CYS A 145 -8.77 5.30 1.73
N ALA A 146 -7.55 5.72 1.39
CA ALA A 146 -7.33 6.70 0.32
C ALA A 146 -7.83 6.18 -1.05
N GLY A 147 -7.51 4.94 -1.41
CA GLY A 147 -7.97 4.31 -2.66
C GLY A 147 -9.50 4.18 -2.73
N VAL A 148 -10.17 3.84 -1.63
CA VAL A 148 -11.64 3.83 -1.56
C VAL A 148 -12.21 5.22 -1.72
N LEU A 149 -11.64 6.24 -1.07
CA LEU A 149 -12.07 7.63 -1.22
C LEU A 149 -11.93 8.11 -2.67
N MET A 150 -10.83 7.75 -3.34
CA MET A 150 -10.64 8.02 -4.77
C MET A 150 -11.79 7.42 -5.60
N ILE A 151 -12.10 6.14 -5.40
CA ILE A 151 -13.17 5.44 -6.13
C ILE A 151 -14.56 6.03 -5.83
N VAL A 152 -14.87 6.32 -4.56
CA VAL A 152 -16.15 6.92 -4.17
C VAL A 152 -16.30 8.30 -4.81
N TYR A 153 -15.27 9.14 -4.78
CA TYR A 153 -15.31 10.46 -5.39
C TYR A 153 -15.46 10.39 -6.91
N PHE A 154 -14.87 9.39 -7.57
CA PHE A 154 -15.11 9.10 -8.97
C PHE A 154 -16.60 8.84 -9.23
N PHE A 155 -17.22 7.89 -8.53
CA PHE A 155 -18.65 7.59 -8.70
C PHE A 155 -19.60 8.74 -8.33
N MET A 156 -19.17 9.69 -7.50
CA MET A 156 -19.97 10.89 -7.21
C MET A 156 -19.94 11.92 -8.32
N ARG A 157 -18.93 11.87 -9.22
CA ARG A 157 -18.70 12.91 -10.24
C ARG A 157 -19.32 12.57 -11.59
N ILE A 158 -19.36 11.30 -11.93
CA ILE A 158 -20.06 10.74 -13.10
C ILE A 158 -21.53 10.51 -12.80
#